data_AF-A0A3D3JSJ1-F1
#
_entry.id   AF-A0A3D3JSJ1-F1
#
_cell.length_a   1.000
_cell.length_b   1.000
_cell.length_c   1.000
_cell.angle_alpha   90.00
_cell.angle_beta   90.00
_cell.angle_gamma   90.00
#
_symmetry.space_group_name_H-M   'P 1'
#
loop_
_entity.id
_entity.type
_entity.pdbx_description
1 polymer ?
#
loop_
_entity_poly.entity_id
_entity_poly.type
_entity_poly.pdbx_seq_one_letter_code
_entity_poly.pdbx_strand_id
1 'polypeptide(L)'
;MKVDTEQFMRDGYLLLRNVIPVDELADMRLTAELMVDAAKRNSQAARQEGDPQGGDWYADVQPRVQIHEVVTEETAHLVDFLLGENTLGVSAQLLSGPETAICNAQITCSGLIDYGYGDWHRDAATAAQAPTSGVQADMMANSIGYVQWNIALYDDDVFWFLPGSHKQRTTDLQRRELLTDNRAALTGGVQMDLKPGDGVVYCNIGQHWGSFYSSKLRRTLHLGFRSFGSDLFTTSHHFHWDADLEFTRPLSMPAREFYSRSAHLWAEERDRIEATLRALVLRDEAGFRAGLADLHPGRKHRMVAVILLCHIAAKITQIQTPELATMSAAERRPLIDGSPPAVYSEDMAARFTAEEAEALGERFAELRRRLDSEEARVEARYTRLHAELKPEATAPPNFKSRSLRCFNSEMPEGFDVDEFIASWKE
;
A
#
# COMPACT_ATOMS: atom_id res chain seq x y z
N MET A 1 3.60 24.43 0.60
CA MET A 1 2.62 24.74 -0.48
C MET A 1 1.19 24.59 0.05
N LYS A 2 0.22 25.49 -0.24
CA LYS A 2 -1.19 25.30 0.16
C LYS A 2 -1.95 24.51 -0.93
N VAL A 3 -2.77 23.55 -0.53
CA VAL A 3 -3.49 22.67 -1.47
C VAL A 3 -5.01 22.73 -1.33
N ASP A 4 -5.71 22.35 -2.40
CA ASP A 4 -7.17 22.22 -2.43
C ASP A 4 -7.60 20.84 -1.90
N THR A 5 -7.86 20.79 -0.59
CA THR A 5 -8.30 19.56 0.08
C THR A 5 -9.69 19.11 -0.40
N GLU A 6 -10.55 20.03 -0.85
CA GLU A 6 -11.88 19.70 -1.36
C GLU A 6 -11.79 19.00 -2.72
N GLN A 7 -10.91 19.47 -3.61
CA GLN A 7 -10.58 18.77 -4.85
C GLN A 7 -10.02 17.38 -4.56
N PHE A 8 -9.09 17.24 -3.61
CA PHE A 8 -8.54 15.93 -3.27
C PHE A 8 -9.64 14.97 -2.79
N MET A 9 -10.54 15.42 -1.90
CA MET A 9 -11.68 14.61 -1.46
C MET A 9 -12.67 14.31 -2.59
N ARG A 10 -12.83 15.23 -3.55
CA ARG A 10 -13.74 15.06 -4.68
C ARG A 10 -13.20 14.05 -5.70
N ASP A 11 -11.93 14.20 -6.07
CA ASP A 11 -11.34 13.60 -7.26
C ASP A 11 -10.33 12.49 -6.91
N GLY A 12 -9.78 12.48 -5.70
CA GLY A 12 -8.87 11.45 -5.18
C GLY A 12 -7.39 11.72 -5.48
N TYR A 13 -7.08 12.84 -6.13
CA TYR A 13 -5.74 13.28 -6.47
C TYR A 13 -5.65 14.80 -6.57
N LEU A 14 -4.41 15.31 -6.53
CA LEU A 14 -4.04 16.67 -6.90
C LEU A 14 -2.84 16.64 -7.82
N LEU A 15 -2.90 17.42 -8.90
CA LEU A 15 -1.74 17.71 -9.74
C LEU A 15 -1.16 19.05 -9.29
N LEU A 16 0.10 19.03 -8.87
CA LEU A 16 0.82 20.16 -8.31
C LEU A 16 1.98 20.52 -9.23
N ARG A 17 2.05 21.80 -9.62
CA ARG A 17 3.09 22.29 -10.53
C ARG A 17 4.31 22.79 -9.75
N ASN A 18 5.51 22.54 -10.26
CA ASN A 18 6.78 22.96 -9.63
C ASN A 18 6.89 22.53 -8.16
N VAL A 19 6.57 21.27 -7.86
CA VAL A 19 6.82 20.66 -6.56
C VAL A 19 8.33 20.67 -6.26
N ILE A 20 9.14 20.32 -7.27
CA ILE A 20 10.56 20.67 -7.32
C ILE A 20 10.67 22.06 -7.98
N PRO A 21 11.25 23.05 -7.30
CA PRO A 21 11.55 24.36 -7.90
C PRO A 21 12.42 24.23 -9.16
N VAL A 22 12.20 25.10 -10.14
CA VAL A 22 12.88 25.03 -11.45
C VAL A 22 14.40 25.16 -11.31
N ASP A 23 14.86 25.96 -10.35
CA ASP A 23 16.27 26.18 -10.02
C ASP A 23 16.92 25.00 -9.28
N GLU A 24 16.13 24.13 -8.63
CA GLU A 24 16.62 22.91 -7.95
C GLU A 24 16.56 21.67 -8.86
N LEU A 25 15.82 21.72 -9.97
CA LEU A 25 15.56 20.56 -10.81
C LEU A 25 16.82 19.93 -11.42
N ALA A 26 17.82 20.74 -11.80
CA ALA A 26 19.07 20.24 -12.36
C ALA A 26 19.85 19.41 -11.33
N ASP A 27 19.93 19.90 -10.09
CA ASP A 27 20.61 19.22 -9.00
C ASP A 27 19.85 17.95 -8.59
N MET A 28 18.51 18.01 -8.51
CA MET A 28 17.68 16.82 -8.26
C MET A 28 17.87 15.71 -9.30
N ARG A 29 18.03 16.07 -10.58
CA ARG A 29 18.34 15.10 -11.64
C ARG A 29 19.70 14.46 -11.44
N LEU A 30 20.73 15.25 -11.15
CA LEU A 30 22.07 14.72 -10.90
C LEU A 30 22.05 13.73 -9.73
N THR A 31 21.42 14.11 -8.63
CA THR A 31 21.28 13.28 -7.43
C THR A 31 20.55 11.98 -7.72
N ALA A 32 19.45 12.04 -8.47
CA ALA A 32 18.74 10.84 -8.89
C ALA A 32 19.61 9.92 -9.76
N GLU A 33 20.40 10.45 -10.70
CA GLU A 33 21.29 9.60 -11.51
C GLU A 33 22.43 8.98 -10.69
N LEU A 34 23.00 9.70 -9.71
CA LEU A 34 23.99 9.12 -8.78
C LEU A 34 23.41 7.92 -8.00
N MET A 35 22.17 8.07 -7.50
CA MET A 35 21.46 6.99 -6.81
C MET A 35 21.11 5.84 -7.76
N VAL A 36 20.72 6.12 -9.00
CA VAL A 36 20.46 5.11 -10.04
C VAL A 36 21.73 4.33 -10.38
N ASP A 37 22.87 4.99 -10.51
CA ASP A 37 24.15 4.33 -10.79
C ASP A 37 24.65 3.51 -9.59
N ALA A 38 24.35 3.92 -8.36
CA ALA A 38 24.53 3.07 -7.18
C ALA A 38 23.63 1.82 -7.23
N ALA A 39 22.35 1.97 -7.53
CA ALA A 39 21.42 0.84 -7.64
C ALA A 39 21.81 -0.17 -8.74
N LYS A 40 22.26 0.32 -9.91
CA LYS A 40 22.80 -0.54 -10.99
C LYS A 40 24.04 -1.32 -10.53
N ARG A 41 24.95 -0.66 -9.79
CA ARG A 41 26.14 -1.33 -9.23
C ARG A 41 25.75 -2.41 -8.22
N ASN A 42 24.79 -2.11 -7.33
CA ASN A 42 24.27 -3.09 -6.37
C ASN A 42 23.63 -4.28 -7.09
N SER A 43 22.78 -4.04 -8.10
CA SER A 43 22.15 -5.11 -8.89
C SER A 43 23.19 -5.99 -9.61
N GLN A 44 24.21 -5.39 -10.23
CA GLN A 44 25.29 -6.14 -10.85
C GLN A 44 26.11 -6.95 -9.84
N ALA A 45 26.35 -6.42 -8.64
CA ALA A 45 27.11 -7.09 -7.58
C ALA A 45 26.32 -8.24 -6.94
N ALA A 46 24.99 -8.15 -6.89
CA ALA A 46 24.10 -9.17 -6.33
C ALA A 46 23.88 -10.39 -7.25
N ARG A 47 24.42 -10.37 -8.46
CA ARG A 47 24.22 -11.44 -9.46
C ARG A 47 24.71 -12.79 -8.97
N GLN A 48 23.93 -13.81 -9.25
CA GLN A 48 24.24 -15.23 -9.11
C GLN A 48 24.47 -15.88 -10.48
N GLU A 49 24.92 -17.13 -10.47
CA GLU A 49 25.09 -17.91 -11.70
C GLU A 49 23.73 -18.13 -12.37
N GLY A 50 23.62 -17.72 -13.64
CA GLY A 50 22.37 -17.76 -14.41
C GLY A 50 21.64 -16.42 -14.52
N ASP A 51 22.01 -15.42 -13.71
CA ASP A 51 21.36 -14.12 -13.74
C ASP A 51 21.69 -13.31 -15.01
N PRO A 52 20.74 -12.50 -15.50
CA PRO A 52 20.94 -11.65 -16.67
C PRO A 52 22.11 -10.68 -16.48
N GLN A 53 22.68 -10.21 -17.59
CA GLN A 53 23.72 -9.19 -17.55
C GLN A 53 23.19 -7.91 -16.90
N GLY A 54 23.93 -7.38 -15.91
CA GLY A 54 23.51 -6.22 -15.15
C GLY A 54 22.52 -6.52 -14.01
N GLY A 55 22.22 -7.79 -13.76
CA GLY A 55 21.30 -8.25 -12.72
C GLY A 55 19.85 -7.91 -13.04
N ASP A 56 19.00 -7.95 -12.01
CA ASP A 56 17.57 -7.68 -12.14
C ASP A 56 17.25 -6.29 -12.69
N TRP A 57 18.17 -5.32 -12.56
CA TRP A 57 17.98 -3.95 -13.02
C TRP A 57 17.53 -3.85 -14.49
N TYR A 58 18.10 -4.66 -15.39
CA TYR A 58 17.73 -4.62 -16.81
C TYR A 58 16.67 -5.66 -17.20
N ALA A 59 16.30 -6.54 -16.27
CA ALA A 59 15.21 -7.50 -16.46
C ALA A 59 13.84 -6.92 -16.07
N ASP A 60 13.82 -5.96 -15.15
CA ASP A 60 12.60 -5.31 -14.67
C ASP A 60 12.00 -4.34 -15.72
N VAL A 61 10.68 -4.40 -15.88
CA VAL A 61 9.89 -3.50 -16.74
C VAL A 61 9.87 -2.06 -16.20
N GLN A 62 10.06 -1.90 -14.90
CA GLN A 62 10.13 -0.62 -14.19
C GLN A 62 11.18 -0.73 -13.07
N PRO A 63 12.47 -0.62 -13.40
CA PRO A 63 13.53 -0.68 -12.40
C PRO A 63 13.33 0.40 -11.33
N ARG A 64 13.60 0.05 -10.07
CA ARG A 64 13.37 0.94 -8.93
C ARG A 64 14.64 1.09 -8.11
N VAL A 65 14.94 2.33 -7.76
CA VAL A 65 15.94 2.64 -6.74
C VAL A 65 15.22 2.73 -5.40
N GLN A 66 15.59 1.90 -4.44
CA GLN A 66 15.17 2.08 -3.06
C GLN A 66 16.11 3.11 -2.40
N ILE A 67 15.59 4.27 -2.01
CA ILE A 67 16.44 5.39 -1.57
C ILE A 67 17.27 5.02 -0.33
N HIS A 68 16.68 4.30 0.61
CA HIS A 68 17.36 3.88 1.84
C HIS A 68 18.58 2.98 1.57
N GLU A 69 18.61 2.22 0.47
CA GLU A 69 19.70 1.31 0.14
C GLU A 69 20.92 2.01 -0.47
N VAL A 70 20.75 3.23 -0.99
CA VAL A 70 21.78 3.91 -1.80
C VAL A 70 22.10 5.33 -1.35
N VAL A 71 21.39 5.87 -0.36
CA VAL A 71 21.62 7.25 0.10
C VAL A 71 23.00 7.41 0.73
N THR A 72 23.63 8.53 0.40
CA THR A 72 24.97 8.94 0.84
C THR A 72 24.93 10.39 1.31
N GLU A 73 26.01 10.88 1.91
CA GLU A 73 26.11 12.30 2.31
C GLU A 73 25.91 13.25 1.10
N GLU A 74 26.42 12.88 -0.07
CA GLU A 74 26.27 13.64 -1.32
C GLU A 74 24.82 13.69 -1.80
N THR A 75 24.05 12.63 -1.56
CA THR A 75 22.68 12.47 -2.09
C THR A 75 21.58 12.69 -1.03
N ALA A 76 21.96 12.96 0.21
CA ALA A 76 21.07 13.11 1.36
C ALA A 76 20.03 14.23 1.19
N HIS A 77 20.39 15.30 0.48
CA HIS A 77 19.50 16.44 0.26
C HIS A 77 18.23 16.08 -0.53
N LEU A 78 18.22 14.98 -1.30
CA LEU A 78 16.99 14.46 -1.91
C LEU A 78 16.00 14.00 -0.82
N VAL A 79 16.48 13.38 0.25
CA VAL A 79 15.62 12.97 1.38
C VAL A 79 15.08 14.19 2.11
N ASP A 80 15.91 15.23 2.30
CA ASP A 80 15.45 16.50 2.88
C ASP A 80 14.34 17.14 2.03
N PHE A 81 14.47 17.10 0.71
CA PHE A 81 13.42 17.53 -0.21
C PHE A 81 12.12 16.70 -0.06
N LEU A 82 12.22 15.37 0.04
CA LEU A 82 11.07 14.49 0.24
C LEU A 82 10.36 14.73 1.57
N LEU A 83 11.09 15.19 2.60
CA LEU A 83 10.55 15.53 3.92
C LEU A 83 10.21 17.02 4.06
N GLY A 84 10.29 17.79 2.97
CA GLY A 84 10.05 19.23 2.96
C GLY A 84 8.58 19.66 2.84
N GLU A 85 8.36 20.98 2.81
CA GLU A 85 7.04 21.61 2.79
C GLU A 85 6.20 21.36 1.52
N ASN A 86 6.84 20.99 0.42
CA ASN A 86 6.16 20.72 -0.86
C ASN A 86 5.68 19.28 -1.00
N THR A 87 6.12 18.39 -0.11
CA THR A 87 5.90 16.93 -0.16
C THR A 87 5.29 16.44 1.15
N LEU A 88 6.06 16.42 2.24
CA LEU A 88 5.55 16.10 3.57
C LEU A 88 4.54 17.15 4.05
N GLY A 89 4.83 18.44 3.90
CA GLY A 89 3.91 19.51 4.32
C GLY A 89 2.58 19.51 3.57
N VAL A 90 2.59 19.11 2.28
CA VAL A 90 1.36 18.86 1.53
C VAL A 90 0.65 17.60 2.02
N SER A 91 1.40 16.52 2.24
CA SER A 91 0.84 15.26 2.74
C SER A 91 0.16 15.45 4.09
N ALA A 92 0.75 16.21 5.00
CA ALA A 92 0.16 16.54 6.30
C ALA A 92 -1.13 17.39 6.19
N GLN A 93 -1.28 18.24 5.16
CA GLN A 93 -2.54 18.94 4.90
C GLN A 93 -3.65 17.99 4.45
N LEU A 94 -3.29 16.94 3.69
CA LEU A 94 -4.25 15.95 3.16
C LEU A 94 -4.57 14.85 4.18
N LEU A 95 -3.54 14.39 4.91
CA LEU A 95 -3.60 13.42 5.98
C LEU A 95 -3.96 14.19 7.26
N SER A 96 -5.25 14.32 7.56
CA SER A 96 -5.76 15.08 8.72
C SER A 96 -5.49 14.39 10.08
N GLY A 97 -4.39 13.65 10.22
CA GLY A 97 -3.94 13.04 11.47
C GLY A 97 -2.91 13.89 12.21
N PRO A 98 -2.74 13.70 13.52
CA PRO A 98 -1.76 14.45 14.33
C PRO A 98 -0.30 14.18 13.94
N GLU A 99 -0.03 13.00 13.36
CA GLU A 99 1.32 12.56 13.01
C GLU A 99 1.32 12.00 11.59
N THR A 100 2.39 12.29 10.83
CA THR A 100 2.61 11.77 9.48
C THR A 100 3.94 11.05 9.42
N ALA A 101 3.94 9.83 8.89
CA ALA A 101 5.15 9.03 8.72
C ALA A 101 5.35 8.62 7.26
N ILE A 102 6.61 8.45 6.87
CA ILE A 102 6.95 7.93 5.54
C ILE A 102 6.88 6.40 5.51
N CYS A 103 6.20 5.88 4.50
CA CYS A 103 6.02 4.45 4.29
C CYS A 103 7.04 3.89 3.30
N ASN A 104 7.39 4.64 2.26
CA ASN A 104 8.39 4.26 1.28
C ASN A 104 8.93 5.50 0.56
N ALA A 105 10.13 5.38 -0.02
CA ALA A 105 10.71 6.37 -0.90
C ALA A 105 11.60 5.67 -1.93
N GLN A 106 11.29 5.87 -3.21
CA GLN A 106 11.97 5.22 -4.32
C GLN A 106 12.05 6.13 -5.55
N ILE A 107 12.94 5.79 -6.49
CA ILE A 107 12.98 6.39 -7.84
C ILE A 107 12.53 5.34 -8.84
N THR A 108 11.38 5.54 -9.47
CA THR A 108 10.92 4.68 -10.56
C THR A 108 11.59 5.10 -11.87
N CYS A 109 12.21 4.15 -12.56
CA CYS A 109 13.03 4.41 -13.74
C CYS A 109 12.41 3.81 -15.00
N SER A 110 12.74 4.39 -16.16
CA SER A 110 12.51 3.76 -17.46
C SER A 110 13.42 2.54 -17.64
N GLY A 111 12.88 1.48 -18.24
CA GLY A 111 13.64 0.29 -18.62
C GLY A 111 14.52 0.53 -19.86
N LEU A 112 15.26 -0.51 -20.27
CA LEU A 112 16.19 -0.46 -21.41
C LEU A 112 15.48 -0.50 -22.77
N ILE A 113 14.33 -1.16 -22.83
CA ILE A 113 13.52 -1.37 -24.03
C ILE A 113 12.06 -0.98 -23.75
N ASP A 114 11.22 -1.07 -24.78
CA ASP A 114 9.79 -0.92 -24.61
C ASP A 114 9.19 -2.23 -24.07
N TYR A 115 8.51 -2.16 -22.93
CA TYR A 115 7.91 -3.32 -22.24
C TYR A 115 6.39 -3.40 -22.40
N GLY A 116 5.76 -2.36 -22.95
CA GLY A 116 4.34 -2.35 -23.22
C GLY A 116 3.49 -1.83 -22.07
N TYR A 117 2.23 -2.25 -22.05
CA TYR A 117 1.25 -1.72 -21.12
C TYR A 117 1.27 -2.43 -19.76
N GLY A 118 1.25 -1.63 -18.68
CA GLY A 118 0.94 -2.12 -17.33
C GLY A 118 -0.55 -2.46 -17.19
N ASP A 119 -1.01 -2.70 -15.96
CA ASP A 119 -2.39 -3.04 -15.66
C ASP A 119 -3.04 -2.02 -14.69
N TRP A 120 -4.34 -1.72 -14.88
CA TRP A 120 -5.09 -0.88 -13.96
C TRP A 120 -5.22 -1.56 -12.61
N HIS A 121 -4.86 -0.88 -11.51
CA HIS A 121 -4.96 -1.43 -10.17
C HIS A 121 -5.29 -0.39 -9.10
N ARG A 122 -5.54 -0.89 -7.91
CA ARG A 122 -5.45 -0.15 -6.65
C ARG A 122 -4.28 -0.73 -5.86
N ASP A 123 -3.57 0.10 -5.11
CA ASP A 123 -2.50 -0.41 -4.25
C ASP A 123 -3.05 -1.11 -3.01
N ALA A 124 -4.32 -0.89 -2.71
CA ALA A 124 -5.10 -1.73 -1.81
C ALA A 124 -5.34 -3.14 -2.37
N ALA A 125 -5.69 -4.07 -1.48
CA ALA A 125 -6.03 -5.45 -1.83
C ALA A 125 -7.08 -6.00 -0.86
N THR A 126 -8.25 -6.43 -1.36
CA THR A 126 -9.31 -6.99 -0.51
C THR A 126 -8.80 -8.16 0.33
N ALA A 127 -8.08 -9.10 -0.30
CA ALA A 127 -7.64 -10.34 0.36
C ALA A 127 -6.63 -10.12 1.50
N ALA A 128 -5.99 -8.95 1.58
CA ALA A 128 -5.00 -8.62 2.59
C ALA A 128 -5.42 -7.44 3.48
N GLN A 129 -6.54 -6.79 3.17
CA GLN A 129 -7.06 -5.62 3.86
C GLN A 129 -8.57 -5.83 4.06
N ALA A 130 -9.42 -4.82 3.86
CA ALA A 130 -10.86 -4.99 3.91
C ALA A 130 -11.48 -4.89 2.51
N PRO A 131 -12.73 -5.36 2.32
CA PRO A 131 -13.48 -5.11 1.10
C PRO A 131 -13.40 -3.65 0.67
N THR A 132 -13.16 -3.42 -0.63
CA THR A 132 -12.90 -2.07 -1.17
C THR A 132 -14.02 -1.10 -0.77
N SER A 133 -15.29 -1.52 -0.84
CA SER A 133 -16.42 -0.66 -0.48
C SER A 133 -16.40 -0.23 0.99
N GLY A 134 -15.92 -1.09 1.90
CA GLY A 134 -15.71 -0.77 3.30
C GLY A 134 -14.62 0.26 3.51
N VAL A 135 -13.44 0.05 2.91
CA VAL A 135 -12.30 0.98 3.01
C VAL A 135 -12.64 2.36 2.43
N GLN A 136 -13.38 2.40 1.32
CA GLN A 136 -13.85 3.66 0.72
C GLN A 136 -14.84 4.39 1.63
N ALA A 137 -15.80 3.66 2.21
CA ALA A 137 -16.80 4.24 3.11
C ALA A 137 -16.16 4.74 4.41
N ASP A 138 -15.23 3.99 4.97
CA ASP A 138 -14.44 4.36 6.15
C ASP A 138 -13.66 5.65 5.91
N MET A 139 -12.86 5.69 4.84
CA MET A 139 -12.10 6.87 4.46
C MET A 139 -13.00 8.11 4.29
N MET A 140 -14.15 7.97 3.61
CA MET A 140 -15.05 9.10 3.37
C MET A 140 -15.79 9.57 4.64
N ALA A 141 -16.00 8.69 5.61
CA ALA A 141 -16.68 9.02 6.85
C ALA A 141 -15.73 9.58 7.91
N ASN A 142 -14.44 9.23 7.82
CA ASN A 142 -13.41 9.54 8.80
C ASN A 142 -12.30 10.40 8.16
N SER A 143 -11.19 9.82 7.69
CA SER A 143 -10.01 10.56 7.20
C SER A 143 -9.38 9.95 5.93
N ILE A 144 -8.46 10.66 5.28
CA ILE A 144 -7.50 10.04 4.37
C ILE A 144 -6.38 9.43 5.21
N GLY A 145 -6.18 8.12 5.10
CA GLY A 145 -5.16 7.39 5.87
C GLY A 145 -3.79 7.33 5.20
N TYR A 146 -3.74 7.48 3.88
CA TYR A 146 -2.53 7.25 3.09
C TYR A 146 -2.57 8.03 1.77
N VAL A 147 -1.46 8.68 1.43
CA VAL A 147 -1.25 9.33 0.13
C VAL A 147 0.04 8.84 -0.52
N GLN A 148 0.02 8.77 -1.85
CA GLN A 148 1.17 8.44 -2.69
C GLN A 148 1.51 9.60 -3.60
N TRP A 149 2.78 9.65 -3.97
CA TRP A 149 3.34 10.68 -4.82
C TRP A 149 4.00 10.07 -6.04
N ASN A 150 3.87 10.76 -7.17
CA ASN A 150 4.73 10.65 -8.34
C ASN A 150 5.22 12.05 -8.68
N ILE A 151 6.51 12.33 -8.50
CA ILE A 151 7.14 13.63 -8.81
C ILE A 151 8.12 13.43 -9.97
N ALA A 152 7.84 14.07 -11.09
CA ALA A 152 8.52 13.82 -12.34
C ALA A 152 9.82 14.64 -12.44
N LEU A 153 10.97 13.99 -12.64
CA LEU A 153 12.22 14.70 -12.94
C LEU A 153 12.37 15.02 -14.43
N TYR A 154 11.65 14.30 -15.28
CA TYR A 154 11.56 14.48 -16.73
C TYR A 154 10.08 14.47 -17.13
N ASP A 155 9.75 14.80 -18.39
CA ASP A 155 8.36 14.69 -18.86
C ASP A 155 7.82 13.27 -18.65
N ASP A 156 6.72 13.14 -17.93
CA ASP A 156 6.10 11.87 -17.57
C ASP A 156 4.60 11.90 -17.91
N ASP A 157 4.25 11.10 -18.90
CA ASP A 157 2.88 10.88 -19.39
C ASP A 157 2.41 9.45 -19.12
N VAL A 158 3.13 8.68 -18.30
CA VAL A 158 2.82 7.26 -18.10
C VAL A 158 1.66 7.07 -17.12
N PHE A 159 1.53 7.91 -16.10
CA PHE A 159 0.57 7.71 -15.01
C PHE A 159 -0.84 8.19 -15.35
N TRP A 160 -1.82 7.31 -15.16
CA TRP A 160 -3.25 7.58 -15.32
C TRP A 160 -3.97 7.35 -13.99
N PHE A 161 -5.00 8.14 -13.73
CA PHE A 161 -5.86 7.99 -12.55
C PHE A 161 -7.33 8.01 -12.98
N LEU A 162 -8.19 7.29 -12.26
CA LEU A 162 -9.63 7.36 -12.45
C LEU A 162 -10.25 8.25 -11.35
N PRO A 163 -10.62 9.50 -11.65
CA PRO A 163 -11.12 10.43 -10.64
C PRO A 163 -12.37 9.91 -9.92
N GLY A 164 -12.44 10.11 -8.60
CA GLY A 164 -13.57 9.67 -7.77
C GLY A 164 -13.59 8.16 -7.46
N SER A 165 -12.70 7.37 -8.06
CA SER A 165 -12.63 5.92 -7.82
C SER A 165 -12.21 5.56 -6.39
N HIS A 166 -11.60 6.48 -5.63
CA HIS A 166 -11.30 6.31 -4.22
C HIS A 166 -12.56 6.30 -3.32
N LYS A 167 -13.70 6.83 -3.80
CA LYS A 167 -14.94 6.91 -3.00
C LYS A 167 -16.17 6.26 -3.65
N GLN A 168 -16.08 5.95 -4.94
CA GLN A 168 -17.15 5.29 -5.68
C GLN A 168 -16.77 3.85 -6.03
N ARG A 169 -17.79 2.98 -6.02
CA ARG A 169 -17.65 1.62 -6.56
C ARG A 169 -17.34 1.70 -8.05
N THR A 170 -16.54 0.77 -8.54
CA THR A 170 -16.29 0.64 -9.98
C THR A 170 -17.62 0.38 -10.69
N THR A 171 -17.95 1.22 -11.68
CA THR A 171 -19.24 1.18 -12.38
C THR A 171 -19.39 -0.06 -13.27
N ASP A 172 -20.64 -0.37 -13.65
CA ASP A 172 -20.95 -1.45 -14.58
C ASP A 172 -20.14 -1.40 -15.88
N LEU A 173 -19.98 -0.21 -16.44
CA LEU A 173 -19.19 0.02 -17.65
C LEU A 173 -17.70 -0.26 -17.40
N GLN A 174 -17.10 0.39 -16.40
CA GLN A 174 -15.67 0.23 -16.09
C GLN A 174 -15.31 -1.22 -15.71
N ARG A 175 -16.23 -1.96 -15.09
CA ARG A 175 -16.05 -3.40 -14.83
C ARG A 175 -15.97 -4.21 -16.11
N ARG A 176 -16.85 -3.93 -17.08
CA ARG A 176 -16.81 -4.60 -18.39
C ARG A 176 -15.50 -4.26 -19.09
N GLU A 177 -15.09 -2.99 -19.06
CA GLU A 177 -13.79 -2.56 -19.61
C GLU A 177 -12.61 -3.30 -18.96
N LEU A 178 -12.54 -3.38 -17.62
CA LEU A 178 -11.49 -4.12 -16.90
C LEU A 178 -11.47 -5.62 -17.22
N LEU A 179 -12.64 -6.25 -17.40
CA LEU A 179 -12.72 -7.67 -17.78
C LEU A 179 -12.35 -7.89 -19.25
N THR A 180 -12.65 -6.91 -20.11
CA THR A 180 -12.31 -6.96 -21.54
C THR A 180 -10.83 -6.65 -21.79
N ASP A 181 -10.27 -5.63 -21.17
CA ASP A 181 -8.83 -5.34 -21.23
C ASP A 181 -8.43 -4.44 -20.06
N ASN A 182 -7.79 -5.02 -19.04
CA ASN A 182 -7.28 -4.28 -17.89
C ASN A 182 -6.01 -3.47 -18.21
N ARG A 183 -5.54 -3.48 -19.45
CA ARG A 183 -4.39 -2.72 -19.95
C ARG A 183 -4.79 -1.67 -21.00
N ALA A 184 -6.07 -1.33 -21.08
CA ALA A 184 -6.59 -0.26 -21.93
C ALA A 184 -7.13 0.90 -21.09
N ALA A 185 -7.27 2.09 -21.70
CA ALA A 185 -7.85 3.24 -21.00
C ALA A 185 -9.30 2.95 -20.55
N LEU A 186 -9.62 3.26 -19.29
CA LEU A 186 -10.98 3.16 -18.75
C LEU A 186 -11.79 4.43 -19.02
N THR A 187 -13.10 4.28 -19.17
CA THR A 187 -14.02 5.42 -19.28
C THR A 187 -13.91 6.29 -18.02
N GLY A 188 -13.60 7.56 -18.24
CA GLY A 188 -13.39 8.57 -17.20
C GLY A 188 -11.96 8.64 -16.66
N GLY A 189 -11.06 7.73 -17.06
CA GLY A 189 -9.65 7.80 -16.72
C GLY A 189 -8.96 9.01 -17.34
N VAL A 190 -8.04 9.63 -16.61
CA VAL A 190 -7.30 10.83 -17.02
C VAL A 190 -5.79 10.56 -16.91
N GLN A 191 -5.05 10.91 -17.97
CA GLN A 191 -3.59 10.92 -17.97
C GLN A 191 -3.06 12.13 -17.18
N MET A 192 -2.12 11.89 -16.27
CA MET A 192 -1.43 12.95 -15.55
C MET A 192 -0.21 13.36 -16.38
N ASP A 193 -0.38 14.34 -17.28
CA ASP A 193 0.74 14.94 -18.03
C ASP A 193 1.59 15.82 -17.08
N LEU A 194 2.64 15.21 -16.53
CA LEU A 194 3.58 15.84 -15.60
C LEU A 194 4.78 16.40 -16.37
N LYS A 195 5.04 17.70 -16.20
CA LYS A 195 6.28 18.32 -16.67
C LYS A 195 7.37 18.16 -15.62
N PRO A 196 8.65 18.38 -15.98
CA PRO A 196 9.73 18.29 -15.01
C PRO A 196 9.49 19.20 -13.81
N GLY A 197 9.61 18.62 -12.61
CA GLY A 197 9.34 19.25 -11.33
C GLY A 197 7.89 19.21 -10.87
N ASP A 198 6.94 18.79 -11.71
CA ASP A 198 5.56 18.58 -11.30
C ASP A 198 5.39 17.30 -10.49
N GLY A 199 4.36 17.27 -9.65
CA GLY A 199 3.98 16.07 -8.91
C GLY A 199 2.48 15.82 -8.95
N VAL A 200 2.09 14.55 -8.91
CA VAL A 200 0.74 14.13 -8.56
C VAL A 200 0.77 13.46 -7.19
N VAL A 201 -0.08 13.93 -6.29
CA VAL A 201 -0.39 13.27 -5.01
C VAL A 201 -1.77 12.65 -5.11
N TYR A 202 -1.92 11.39 -4.69
CA TYR A 202 -3.15 10.64 -4.87
C TYR A 202 -3.42 9.67 -3.72
N CYS A 203 -4.69 9.32 -3.52
CA CYS A 203 -5.09 8.34 -2.53
C CYS A 203 -4.77 6.91 -3.02
N ASN A 204 -4.14 6.09 -2.17
CA ASN A 204 -3.69 4.73 -2.54
C ASN A 204 -4.83 3.76 -2.91
N ILE A 205 -6.04 4.02 -2.42
CA ILE A 205 -7.22 3.21 -2.79
C ILE A 205 -7.85 3.67 -4.11
N GLY A 206 -7.36 4.73 -4.73
CA GLY A 206 -7.77 5.17 -6.06
C GLY A 206 -7.30 4.20 -7.16
N GLN A 207 -8.17 3.96 -8.14
CA GLN A 207 -7.86 3.15 -9.31
C GLN A 207 -6.94 3.95 -10.25
N HIS A 208 -5.79 3.39 -10.59
CA HIS A 208 -4.76 4.04 -11.39
C HIS A 208 -4.00 3.04 -12.24
N TRP A 209 -3.18 3.55 -13.17
CA TRP A 209 -2.49 2.74 -14.17
C TRP A 209 -1.21 3.42 -14.63
N GLY A 210 -0.11 2.67 -14.63
CA GLY A 210 1.06 3.04 -15.43
C GLY A 210 0.84 2.51 -16.84
N SER A 211 0.56 3.41 -17.78
CA SER A 211 0.12 3.08 -19.14
C SER A 211 1.20 2.35 -19.91
N PHE A 212 1.99 3.01 -20.75
CA PHE A 212 3.01 2.37 -21.58
C PHE A 212 4.41 2.60 -21.02
N TYR A 213 5.08 1.53 -20.61
CA TYR A 213 6.48 1.56 -20.18
C TYR A 213 7.39 1.45 -21.41
N SER A 214 7.95 2.60 -21.81
CA SER A 214 8.91 2.70 -22.92
C SER A 214 10.35 2.89 -22.42
N SER A 215 11.28 2.82 -23.38
CA SER A 215 12.68 3.18 -23.22
C SER A 215 12.94 4.69 -23.12
N LYS A 216 11.91 5.55 -23.26
CA LYS A 216 12.04 7.02 -23.07
C LYS A 216 12.52 7.31 -21.66
N LEU A 217 13.56 8.13 -21.53
CA LEU A 217 14.14 8.47 -20.22
C LEU A 217 13.06 9.01 -19.28
N ARG A 218 12.81 8.26 -18.20
CA ARG A 218 11.88 8.59 -17.14
C ARG A 218 12.56 8.36 -15.79
N ARG A 219 12.42 9.34 -14.91
CA ARG A 219 12.73 9.25 -13.48
C ARG A 219 11.61 9.94 -12.74
N THR A 220 10.97 9.19 -11.85
CA THR A 220 9.87 9.71 -11.05
C THR A 220 10.12 9.34 -9.60
N LEU A 221 10.26 10.34 -8.75
CA LEU A 221 10.33 10.13 -7.30
C LEU A 221 8.95 9.64 -6.87
N HIS A 222 8.92 8.45 -6.28
CA HIS A 222 7.70 7.83 -5.79
C HIS A 222 7.85 7.58 -4.31
N LEU A 223 6.85 8.00 -3.54
CA LEU A 223 6.86 7.87 -2.10
C LEU A 223 5.44 7.79 -1.56
N GLY A 224 5.32 7.27 -0.34
CA GLY A 224 4.05 7.19 0.36
C GLY A 224 4.16 7.76 1.77
N PHE A 225 3.14 8.49 2.19
CA PHE A 225 2.96 8.93 3.57
C PHE A 225 1.64 8.41 4.12
N ARG A 226 1.62 8.12 5.42
CA ARG A 226 0.39 7.77 6.13
C ARG A 226 0.22 8.58 7.40
N SER A 227 -1.02 8.68 7.85
CA SER A 227 -1.36 9.25 9.15
C SER A 227 -1.22 8.23 10.28
N PHE A 228 -0.88 8.73 11.45
CA PHE A 228 -1.04 8.06 12.74
C PHE A 228 -1.97 8.88 13.62
N GLY A 229 -2.85 8.21 14.38
CA GLY A 229 -3.82 8.86 15.26
C GLY A 229 -4.95 9.63 14.54
N SER A 230 -5.10 9.47 13.23
CA SER A 230 -6.28 9.93 12.49
C SER A 230 -7.53 9.15 12.91
N ASP A 231 -8.71 9.63 12.54
CA ASP A 231 -10.01 8.99 12.86
C ASP A 231 -10.24 7.62 12.20
N LEU A 232 -9.21 6.96 11.65
CA LEU A 232 -9.28 5.61 11.10
C LEU A 232 -8.02 4.81 11.39
N PHE A 233 -8.13 3.48 11.30
CA PHE A 233 -7.00 2.56 11.33
C PHE A 233 -6.52 2.31 9.90
N THR A 234 -5.32 2.79 9.55
CA THR A 234 -4.87 2.79 8.15
C THR A 234 -4.64 1.38 7.63
N THR A 235 -4.86 1.15 6.34
CA THR A 235 -4.67 -0.17 5.70
C THR A 235 -3.20 -0.51 5.39
N SER A 236 -2.26 0.38 5.73
CA SER A 236 -0.82 0.20 5.54
C SER A 236 -0.16 -0.06 6.89
N HIS A 237 0.19 -1.33 7.14
CA HIS A 237 0.80 -1.77 8.41
C HIS A 237 2.34 -1.91 8.34
N HIS A 238 2.97 -1.40 7.29
CA HIS A 238 4.41 -1.56 7.11
C HIS A 238 5.03 -0.35 6.40
N PHE A 239 6.35 -0.30 6.54
CA PHE A 239 7.22 0.60 5.82
C PHE A 239 8.28 -0.19 5.06
N HIS A 240 8.85 0.43 4.02
CA HIS A 240 9.83 -0.14 3.10
C HIS A 240 11.15 0.64 3.19
N TRP A 241 11.75 0.62 4.38
CA TRP A 241 13.07 1.15 4.67
C TRP A 241 13.70 0.38 5.83
N ASP A 242 15.03 0.43 5.98
CA ASP A 242 15.75 -0.39 6.97
C ASP A 242 15.40 0.00 8.40
N ALA A 243 14.83 -0.96 9.14
CA ALA A 243 14.34 -0.75 10.50
C ALA A 243 15.46 -0.46 11.52
N ASP A 244 16.72 -0.75 11.20
CA ASP A 244 17.88 -0.41 12.03
C ASP A 244 18.27 1.09 11.93
N LEU A 245 17.67 1.82 10.99
CA LEU A 245 17.91 3.24 10.73
C LEU A 245 19.36 3.58 10.35
N GLU A 246 20.17 2.59 9.96
CA GLU A 246 21.59 2.79 9.64
C GLU A 246 21.77 3.71 8.42
N PHE A 247 20.87 3.60 7.44
CA PHE A 247 20.81 4.48 6.27
C PHE A 247 20.57 5.95 6.62
N THR A 248 20.11 6.26 7.84
CA THR A 248 19.85 7.65 8.25
C THR A 248 21.12 8.40 8.66
N ARG A 249 22.24 7.70 8.90
CA ARG A 249 23.52 8.31 9.31
C ARG A 249 24.00 9.47 8.42
N PRO A 250 23.98 9.38 7.08
CA PRO A 250 24.37 10.49 6.21
C PRO A 250 23.33 11.62 6.11
N LEU A 251 22.13 11.45 6.67
CA LEU A 251 21.04 12.41 6.52
C LEU A 251 21.18 13.61 7.46
N SER A 252 20.47 14.69 7.15
CA SER A 252 20.34 15.85 8.03
C SER A 252 19.74 15.45 9.39
N MET A 253 20.01 16.26 10.43
CA MET A 253 19.42 16.05 11.76
C MET A 253 17.88 15.98 11.73
N PRO A 254 17.16 16.90 11.05
CA PRO A 254 15.70 16.80 10.92
C PRO A 254 15.23 15.50 10.26
N ALA A 255 15.89 15.03 9.20
CA ALA A 255 15.51 13.78 8.54
C ALA A 255 15.72 12.57 9.47
N ARG A 256 16.83 12.54 10.21
CA ARG A 256 17.11 11.48 11.20
C ARG A 256 16.08 11.44 12.32
N GLU A 257 15.69 12.60 12.84
CA GLU A 257 14.65 12.72 13.86
C GLU A 257 13.29 12.25 13.31
N PHE A 258 12.95 12.62 12.07
CA PHE A 258 11.72 12.21 11.41
C PHE A 258 11.62 10.68 11.24
N TYR A 259 12.67 10.03 10.75
CA TYR A 259 12.70 8.56 10.61
C TYR A 259 12.66 7.85 11.96
N SER A 260 13.35 8.39 12.97
CA SER A 260 13.31 7.85 14.34
C SER A 260 11.90 7.95 14.94
N ARG A 261 11.23 9.09 14.77
CA ARG A 261 9.83 9.28 15.19
C ARG A 261 8.90 8.34 14.44
N SER A 262 9.08 8.21 13.12
CA SER A 262 8.31 7.29 12.29
C SER A 262 8.43 5.85 12.81
N ALA A 263 9.65 5.36 13.05
CA ALA A 263 9.90 4.02 13.60
C ALA A 263 9.18 3.79 14.94
N HIS A 264 9.21 4.79 15.82
CA HIS A 264 8.53 4.73 17.11
C HIS A 264 7.00 4.62 16.96
N LEU A 265 6.39 5.43 16.08
CA LEU A 265 4.96 5.38 15.80
C LEU A 265 4.51 4.00 15.32
N TRP A 266 5.29 3.37 14.43
CA TRP A 266 5.03 2.00 13.97
C TRP A 266 5.10 0.97 15.11
N ALA A 267 6.09 1.09 15.99
CA ALA A 267 6.22 0.20 17.15
C ALA A 267 5.05 0.36 18.13
N GLU A 268 4.67 1.61 18.46
CA GLU A 268 3.53 1.90 19.34
C GLU A 268 2.21 1.35 18.77
N GLU A 269 1.99 1.45 17.46
CA GLU A 269 0.79 0.88 16.83
C GLU A 269 0.78 -0.65 16.93
N ARG A 270 1.93 -1.32 16.76
CA ARG A 270 2.03 -2.79 16.93
C ARG A 270 1.71 -3.21 18.36
N ASP A 271 2.18 -2.47 19.36
CA ASP A 271 1.86 -2.75 20.77
C ASP A 271 0.35 -2.61 21.05
N ARG A 272 -0.32 -1.62 20.44
CA ARG A 272 -1.79 -1.46 20.53
C ARG A 272 -2.54 -2.59 19.82
N ILE A 273 -2.06 -3.02 18.65
CA ILE A 273 -2.60 -4.17 17.93
C ILE A 273 -2.47 -5.43 18.79
N GLU A 274 -1.30 -5.67 19.39
CA GLU A 274 -1.07 -6.79 20.30
C GLU A 274 -2.07 -6.75 21.47
N ALA A 275 -2.17 -5.63 22.17
CA ALA A 275 -3.09 -5.48 23.30
C ALA A 275 -4.55 -5.72 22.90
N THR A 276 -4.96 -5.22 21.73
CA THR A 276 -6.32 -5.41 21.21
C THR A 276 -6.60 -6.88 20.87
N LEU A 277 -5.66 -7.56 20.23
CA LEU A 277 -5.76 -8.99 19.93
C LEU A 277 -5.76 -9.84 21.21
N ARG A 278 -4.96 -9.51 22.22
CA ARG A 278 -4.98 -10.19 23.52
C ARG A 278 -6.31 -10.04 24.25
N ALA A 279 -6.94 -8.86 24.21
CA ALA A 279 -8.27 -8.67 24.78
C ALA A 279 -9.28 -9.63 24.13
N LEU A 280 -9.19 -9.83 22.82
CA LEU A 280 -10.03 -10.78 22.08
C LEU A 280 -9.74 -12.26 22.45
N VAL A 281 -8.47 -12.64 22.65
CA VAL A 281 -8.09 -13.96 23.19
C VAL A 281 -8.76 -14.21 24.54
N LEU A 282 -8.69 -13.21 25.43
CA LEU A 282 -9.24 -13.26 26.79
C LEU A 282 -10.77 -13.10 26.85
N ARG A 283 -11.43 -12.88 25.71
CA ARG A 283 -12.86 -12.52 25.63
C ARG A 283 -13.21 -11.28 26.46
N ASP A 284 -12.25 -10.37 26.64
CA ASP A 284 -12.44 -9.08 27.27
C ASP A 284 -13.08 -8.11 26.27
N GLU A 285 -14.41 -8.11 26.23
CA GLU A 285 -15.19 -7.22 25.39
C GLU A 285 -14.86 -5.74 25.63
N ALA A 286 -14.68 -5.33 26.89
CA ALA A 286 -14.41 -3.93 27.22
C ALA A 286 -13.01 -3.52 26.73
N GLY A 287 -12.01 -4.36 26.96
CA GLY A 287 -10.64 -4.16 26.48
C GLY A 287 -10.56 -4.13 24.96
N PHE A 288 -11.25 -5.05 24.27
CA PHE A 288 -11.26 -5.08 22.80
C PHE A 288 -11.91 -3.82 22.22
N ARG A 289 -13.06 -3.39 22.75
CA ARG A 289 -13.73 -2.15 22.30
C ARG A 289 -12.85 -0.92 22.54
N ALA A 290 -12.14 -0.87 23.66
CA ALA A 290 -11.21 0.21 23.96
C ALA A 290 -10.01 0.22 22.99
N GLY A 291 -9.38 -0.94 22.77
CA GLY A 291 -8.28 -1.09 21.81
C GLY A 291 -8.69 -0.75 20.38
N LEU A 292 -9.89 -1.20 19.96
CA LEU A 292 -10.46 -0.86 18.66
C LEU A 292 -10.72 0.66 18.53
N ALA A 293 -11.18 1.31 19.59
CA ALA A 293 -11.38 2.75 19.61
C ALA A 293 -10.06 3.54 19.61
N ASP A 294 -8.98 2.98 20.14
CA ASP A 294 -7.66 3.61 20.09
C ASP A 294 -7.01 3.47 18.70
N LEU A 295 -7.09 2.29 18.09
CA LEU A 295 -6.62 2.06 16.72
C LEU A 295 -7.47 2.80 15.68
N HIS A 296 -8.77 2.89 15.91
CA HIS A 296 -9.75 3.52 15.03
C HIS A 296 -10.65 4.51 15.81
N PRO A 297 -10.16 5.74 16.07
CA PRO A 297 -10.89 6.76 16.84
C PRO A 297 -12.27 7.09 16.27
N GLY A 298 -12.40 7.16 14.93
CA GLY A 298 -13.67 7.37 14.25
C GLY A 298 -14.70 6.31 14.63
N ARG A 299 -15.94 6.75 14.84
CA ARG A 299 -17.02 5.87 15.32
C ARG A 299 -17.70 5.08 14.20
N LYS A 300 -17.55 5.51 12.96
CA LYS A 300 -18.15 4.87 11.79
C LYS A 300 -17.16 3.88 11.18
N HIS A 301 -17.68 2.79 10.63
CA HIS A 301 -16.92 1.80 9.86
C HIS A 301 -15.79 1.06 10.60
N ARG A 302 -15.78 1.01 11.94
CA ARG A 302 -14.80 0.24 12.73
C ARG A 302 -14.70 -1.24 12.37
N MET A 303 -15.71 -1.81 11.70
CA MET A 303 -15.63 -3.17 11.17
C MET A 303 -14.47 -3.34 10.15
N VAL A 304 -14.07 -2.27 9.45
CA VAL A 304 -12.86 -2.28 8.61
C VAL A 304 -11.63 -2.59 9.44
N ALA A 305 -11.47 -1.94 10.60
CA ALA A 305 -10.36 -2.22 11.52
C ALA A 305 -10.40 -3.65 12.07
N VAL A 306 -11.59 -4.19 12.38
CA VAL A 306 -11.73 -5.59 12.79
C VAL A 306 -11.27 -6.56 11.70
N ILE A 307 -11.56 -6.28 10.42
CA ILE A 307 -11.08 -7.09 9.30
C ILE A 307 -9.56 -6.99 9.15
N LEU A 308 -8.96 -5.79 9.29
CA LEU A 308 -7.50 -5.63 9.30
C LEU A 308 -6.84 -6.47 10.41
N LEU A 309 -7.39 -6.42 11.63
CA LEU A 309 -6.96 -7.27 12.74
C LEU A 309 -7.12 -8.76 12.43
N CYS A 310 -8.19 -9.17 11.74
CA CYS A 310 -8.43 -10.54 11.31
C CYS A 310 -7.32 -11.05 10.36
N HIS A 311 -6.83 -10.20 9.44
CA HIS A 311 -5.73 -10.57 8.54
C HIS A 311 -4.39 -10.67 9.27
N ILE A 312 -4.12 -9.79 10.23
CA ILE A 312 -2.94 -9.88 11.10
C ILE A 312 -3.00 -11.18 11.93
N ALA A 313 -4.15 -11.46 12.56
CA ALA A 313 -4.38 -12.69 13.32
C ALA A 313 -4.22 -13.94 12.46
N ALA A 314 -4.67 -13.91 11.20
CA ALA A 314 -4.48 -15.02 10.27
C ALA A 314 -3.00 -15.37 10.04
N LYS A 315 -2.13 -14.35 9.93
CA LYS A 315 -0.68 -14.56 9.80
C LYS A 315 -0.06 -15.12 11.08
N ILE A 316 -0.49 -14.62 12.23
CA ILE A 316 -0.08 -15.15 13.55
C ILE A 316 -0.44 -16.64 13.65
N THR A 317 -1.70 -17.00 13.39
CA THR A 317 -2.17 -18.39 13.41
C THR A 317 -1.44 -19.26 12.39
N GLN A 318 -1.20 -18.76 11.17
CA GLN A 318 -0.46 -19.49 10.13
C GLN A 318 0.96 -19.85 10.59
N ILE A 319 1.70 -18.89 11.16
CA ILE A 319 3.09 -19.09 11.61
C ILE A 319 3.17 -20.07 12.77
N GLN A 320 2.18 -20.06 13.67
CA GLN A 320 2.13 -20.93 14.85
C GLN A 320 1.63 -22.35 14.55
N THR A 321 1.33 -22.68 13.28
CA THR A 321 1.02 -24.07 12.90
C THR A 321 2.23 -24.99 13.14
N PRO A 322 2.03 -26.28 13.52
CA PRO A 322 3.14 -27.19 13.81
C PRO A 322 4.16 -27.34 12.68
N GLU A 323 3.70 -27.23 11.42
CA GLU A 323 4.58 -27.26 10.25
C GLU A 323 5.50 -26.04 10.20
N LEU A 324 4.93 -24.83 10.22
CA LEU A 324 5.70 -23.59 10.06
C LEU A 324 6.50 -23.21 11.31
N ALA A 325 6.03 -23.58 12.51
CA ALA A 325 6.72 -23.27 13.76
C ALA A 325 8.10 -23.95 13.86
N THR A 326 8.31 -25.06 13.13
CA THR A 326 9.61 -25.77 13.11
C THR A 326 10.61 -25.19 12.10
N MET A 327 10.13 -24.38 11.16
CA MET A 327 10.96 -23.76 10.13
C MET A 327 11.76 -22.56 10.67
N SER A 328 12.84 -22.20 9.99
CA SER A 328 13.50 -20.90 10.17
C SER A 328 12.68 -19.77 9.55
N ALA A 329 12.95 -18.52 9.95
CA ALA A 329 12.31 -17.34 9.34
C ALA A 329 12.59 -17.24 7.83
N ALA A 330 13.76 -17.69 7.37
CA ALA A 330 14.12 -17.72 5.95
C ALA A 330 13.27 -18.72 5.15
N GLU A 331 13.01 -19.91 5.72
CA GLU A 331 12.16 -20.93 5.12
C GLU A 331 10.67 -20.52 5.14
N ARG A 332 10.21 -19.86 6.20
CA ARG A 332 8.84 -19.35 6.27
C ARG A 332 8.58 -18.21 5.32
N ARG A 333 9.54 -17.31 5.10
CA ARG A 333 9.37 -16.08 4.32
C ARG A 333 8.56 -16.29 3.02
N PRO A 334 8.91 -17.19 2.08
CA PRO A 334 8.14 -17.37 0.86
C PRO A 334 6.68 -17.84 1.08
N LEU A 335 6.35 -18.43 2.23
CA LEU A 335 5.02 -18.94 2.57
C LEU A 335 4.13 -17.89 3.25
N ILE A 336 4.75 -16.90 3.90
CA ILE A 336 4.04 -15.91 4.71
C ILE A 336 4.19 -14.47 4.19
N ASP A 337 5.09 -14.21 3.24
CA ASP A 337 5.27 -12.85 2.71
C ASP A 337 4.01 -12.35 1.98
N GLY A 338 3.92 -11.03 1.82
CA GLY A 338 2.77 -10.35 1.25
C GLY A 338 2.36 -9.13 2.06
N SER A 339 1.07 -8.98 2.33
CA SER A 339 0.55 -7.88 3.15
C SER A 339 -0.19 -8.46 4.38
N PRO A 340 0.28 -8.21 5.61
CA PRO A 340 1.54 -7.53 5.93
C PRO A 340 2.79 -8.37 5.54
N PRO A 341 3.97 -7.75 5.36
CA PRO A 341 5.20 -8.44 4.99
C PRO A 341 5.63 -9.50 6.02
N ALA A 342 6.46 -10.45 5.59
CA ALA A 342 6.94 -11.54 6.45
C ALA A 342 7.60 -11.03 7.75
N VAL A 343 8.46 -10.01 7.68
CA VAL A 343 9.14 -9.43 8.84
C VAL A 343 8.15 -8.90 9.88
N TYR A 344 7.09 -8.22 9.43
CA TYR A 344 6.01 -7.77 10.31
C TYR A 344 5.26 -8.95 10.93
N SER A 345 4.94 -9.95 10.11
CA SER A 345 4.18 -11.13 10.53
C SER A 345 4.94 -11.95 11.58
N GLU A 346 6.26 -12.09 11.43
CA GLU A 346 7.14 -12.75 12.41
C GLU A 346 7.18 -11.99 13.74
N ASP A 347 7.37 -10.66 13.71
CA ASP A 347 7.35 -9.82 14.92
C ASP A 347 6.01 -9.93 15.66
N MET A 348 4.90 -9.89 14.93
CA MET A 348 3.58 -10.07 15.53
C MET A 348 3.38 -11.49 16.07
N ALA A 349 3.77 -12.54 15.33
CA ALA A 349 3.59 -13.92 15.76
C ALA A 349 4.43 -14.28 17.00
N ALA A 350 5.64 -13.72 17.12
CA ALA A 350 6.52 -13.93 18.27
C ALA A 350 5.93 -13.42 19.60
N ARG A 351 4.92 -12.54 19.55
CA ARG A 351 4.24 -12.00 20.73
C ARG A 351 3.19 -12.96 21.29
N PHE A 352 2.72 -13.96 20.55
CA PHE A 352 1.64 -14.85 20.98
C PHE A 352 2.14 -16.28 21.18
N THR A 353 1.59 -16.99 22.17
CA THR A 353 1.80 -18.44 22.26
C THR A 353 0.99 -19.18 21.19
N ALA A 354 1.28 -20.47 20.99
CA ALA A 354 0.50 -21.31 20.07
C ALA A 354 -0.98 -21.39 20.50
N GLU A 355 -1.25 -21.50 21.81
CA GLU A 355 -2.61 -21.54 22.35
C GLU A 355 -3.34 -20.20 22.14
N GLU A 356 -2.65 -19.07 22.32
CA GLU A 356 -3.22 -17.76 22.05
C GLU A 356 -3.52 -17.58 20.55
N ALA A 357 -2.63 -18.05 19.68
CA ALA A 357 -2.81 -17.99 18.24
C ALA A 357 -3.94 -18.89 17.72
N GLU A 358 -4.14 -20.06 18.33
CA GLU A 358 -5.30 -20.93 18.09
C GLU A 358 -6.60 -20.22 18.51
N ALA A 359 -6.62 -19.65 19.72
CA ALA A 359 -7.77 -18.87 20.19
C ALA A 359 -8.10 -17.69 19.27
N LEU A 360 -7.09 -16.95 18.78
CA LEU A 360 -7.30 -15.91 17.76
C LEU A 360 -7.99 -16.47 16.51
N GLY A 361 -7.53 -17.61 16.01
CA GLY A 361 -8.10 -18.30 14.85
C GLY A 361 -9.58 -18.62 15.04
N GLU A 362 -9.95 -19.17 16.20
CA GLU A 362 -11.34 -19.47 16.56
C GLU A 362 -12.22 -18.21 16.60
N ARG A 363 -11.77 -17.15 17.27
CA ARG A 363 -12.55 -15.92 17.46
C ARG A 363 -12.83 -15.18 16.16
N PHE A 364 -11.96 -15.32 15.17
CA PHE A 364 -12.13 -14.75 13.83
C PHE A 364 -12.79 -15.71 12.81
N ALA A 365 -13.11 -16.95 13.19
CA ALA A 365 -13.57 -17.97 12.26
C ALA A 365 -14.85 -17.57 11.50
N GLU A 366 -15.84 -17.02 12.19
CA GLU A 366 -17.10 -16.60 11.56
C GLU A 366 -16.92 -15.42 10.61
N LEU A 367 -16.08 -14.43 10.98
CA LEU A 367 -15.76 -13.31 10.10
C LEU A 367 -15.07 -13.81 8.82
N ARG A 368 -14.07 -14.68 8.96
CA ARG A 368 -13.35 -15.27 7.82
C ARG A 368 -14.29 -16.02 6.89
N ARG A 369 -15.16 -16.88 7.46
CA ARG A 369 -16.17 -17.62 6.69
C ARG A 369 -17.07 -16.69 5.87
N ARG A 370 -17.49 -15.54 6.42
CA ARG A 370 -18.30 -14.55 5.70
C ARG A 370 -17.52 -13.86 4.58
N LEU A 371 -16.28 -13.47 4.84
CA LEU A 371 -15.41 -12.86 3.82
C LEU A 371 -15.15 -13.82 2.66
N ASP A 372 -14.82 -15.09 2.96
CA ASP A 372 -14.59 -16.14 1.95
C ASP A 372 -15.85 -16.40 1.12
N SER A 373 -17.03 -16.43 1.76
CA SER A 373 -18.31 -16.59 1.08
C SER A 373 -18.62 -15.43 0.13
N GLU A 374 -18.33 -14.20 0.53
CA GLU A 374 -18.52 -13.01 -0.32
C GLU A 374 -17.52 -12.99 -1.49
N GLU A 375 -16.27 -13.34 -1.25
CA GLU A 375 -15.27 -13.47 -2.31
C GLU A 375 -15.69 -14.51 -3.35
N ALA A 376 -16.12 -15.70 -2.92
CA ALA A 376 -16.60 -16.76 -3.80
C ALA A 376 -17.85 -16.32 -4.61
N ARG A 377 -18.77 -15.56 -4.00
CA ARG A 377 -19.95 -15.01 -4.68
C ARG A 377 -19.56 -14.03 -5.78
N VAL A 378 -18.62 -13.14 -5.49
CA VAL A 378 -18.07 -12.15 -6.43
C VAL A 378 -17.36 -12.84 -7.59
N GLU A 379 -16.44 -13.76 -7.30
CA GLU A 379 -15.70 -14.52 -8.31
C GLU A 379 -16.65 -15.29 -9.23
N ALA A 380 -17.64 -16.00 -8.69
CA ALA A 380 -18.62 -16.73 -9.48
C ALA A 380 -19.44 -15.82 -10.39
N ARG A 381 -19.87 -14.65 -9.89
CA ARG A 381 -20.64 -13.67 -10.69
C ARG A 381 -19.83 -13.13 -11.86
N TYR A 382 -18.61 -12.68 -11.61
CA TYR A 382 -17.81 -12.00 -12.63
C TYR A 382 -17.09 -12.97 -13.57
N THR A 383 -16.87 -14.22 -13.16
CA THR A 383 -16.46 -15.30 -14.07
C THR A 383 -17.51 -15.54 -15.16
N ARG A 384 -18.81 -15.58 -14.80
CA ARG A 384 -19.90 -15.69 -15.79
C ARG A 384 -19.93 -14.50 -16.73
N LEU A 385 -19.84 -13.28 -16.18
CA LEU A 385 -19.81 -12.06 -17.01
C LEU A 385 -18.59 -12.05 -17.96
N HIS A 386 -17.42 -12.47 -17.49
CA HIS A 386 -16.24 -12.56 -18.35
C HIS A 386 -16.44 -13.55 -19.50
N ALA A 387 -17.04 -14.72 -19.25
CA ALA A 387 -17.33 -15.69 -20.31
C ALA A 387 -18.31 -15.14 -21.36
N GLU A 388 -19.24 -14.25 -20.97
CA GLU A 388 -20.10 -13.53 -21.91
C GLU A 388 -19.34 -12.46 -22.72
N LEU A 389 -18.40 -11.75 -22.08
CA LEU A 389 -17.61 -10.68 -22.71
C LEU A 389 -16.48 -11.20 -23.61
N LYS A 390 -15.93 -12.36 -23.28
CA LYS A 390 -14.78 -13.01 -23.94
C LYS A 390 -15.03 -14.51 -24.11
N PRO A 391 -15.95 -14.91 -25.01
CA PRO A 391 -16.26 -16.32 -25.25
C PRO A 391 -15.06 -17.13 -25.77
N GLU A 392 -14.06 -16.47 -26.35
CA GLU A 392 -12.82 -17.06 -26.86
C GLU A 392 -11.72 -17.24 -25.80
N ALA A 393 -11.90 -16.71 -24.58
CA ALA A 393 -10.89 -16.82 -23.54
C ALA A 393 -10.70 -18.28 -23.09
N THR A 394 -9.44 -18.72 -23.05
CA THR A 394 -9.07 -20.10 -22.66
C THR A 394 -8.93 -20.28 -21.15
N ALA A 395 -8.97 -19.21 -20.38
CA ALA A 395 -8.85 -19.20 -18.92
C ALA A 395 -9.83 -18.20 -18.28
N PRO A 396 -10.31 -18.47 -17.05
CA PRO A 396 -11.11 -17.51 -16.30
C PRO A 396 -10.27 -16.30 -15.85
N PRO A 397 -10.90 -15.17 -15.46
CA PRO A 397 -10.19 -14.06 -14.86
C PRO A 397 -9.48 -14.46 -13.57
N ASN A 398 -8.27 -13.95 -13.37
CA ASN A 398 -7.55 -14.12 -12.11
C ASN A 398 -7.94 -13.01 -11.12
N PHE A 399 -8.90 -13.27 -10.23
CA PHE A 399 -9.33 -12.33 -9.19
C PHE A 399 -8.30 -12.12 -8.07
N LYS A 400 -7.20 -12.88 -8.06
CA LYS A 400 -6.05 -12.62 -7.18
C LYS A 400 -5.01 -11.69 -7.83
N SER A 401 -5.15 -11.37 -9.12
CA SER A 401 -4.25 -10.44 -9.83
C SER A 401 -4.35 -9.01 -9.28
N ARG A 402 -3.29 -8.20 -9.47
CA ARG A 402 -3.24 -6.81 -9.03
C ARG A 402 -4.41 -5.97 -9.54
N SER A 403 -4.87 -6.23 -10.76
CA SER A 403 -6.02 -5.55 -11.35
C SER A 403 -7.36 -5.90 -10.75
N LEU A 404 -7.57 -7.18 -10.43
CA LEU A 404 -8.90 -7.70 -10.07
C LEU A 404 -9.04 -8.05 -8.58
N ARG A 405 -7.97 -7.94 -7.77
CA ARG A 405 -8.02 -8.19 -6.31
C ARG A 405 -8.88 -7.21 -5.50
N CYS A 406 -9.38 -6.16 -6.14
CA CYS A 406 -10.28 -5.17 -5.54
C CYS A 406 -11.68 -5.20 -6.16
N PHE A 407 -12.05 -6.27 -6.89
CA PHE A 407 -13.25 -6.31 -7.72
C PHE A 407 -14.55 -6.43 -6.91
N ASN A 408 -15.00 -5.31 -6.32
CA ASN A 408 -16.31 -5.14 -5.67
C ASN A 408 -16.72 -6.26 -4.70
N SER A 409 -15.78 -6.72 -3.88
CA SER A 409 -16.10 -7.35 -2.61
C SER A 409 -16.88 -6.36 -1.73
N GLU A 410 -17.85 -6.88 -1.00
CA GLU A 410 -18.67 -6.08 -0.08
C GLU A 410 -18.33 -6.43 1.36
N MET A 411 -18.61 -5.49 2.26
CA MET A 411 -18.59 -5.78 3.69
C MET A 411 -19.63 -6.86 4.02
N PRO A 412 -19.35 -7.76 4.98
CA PRO A 412 -20.32 -8.76 5.43
C PRO A 412 -21.65 -8.13 5.84
N GLU A 413 -22.75 -8.56 5.20
CA GLU A 413 -24.08 -8.02 5.48
C GLU A 413 -24.57 -8.46 6.86
N GLY A 414 -25.12 -7.51 7.64
CA GLY A 414 -25.65 -7.77 8.99
C GLY A 414 -24.62 -8.34 9.97
N PHE A 415 -23.36 -7.91 9.84
CA PHE A 415 -22.27 -8.36 10.72
C PHE A 415 -21.35 -7.17 11.04
N ASP A 416 -21.74 -6.42 12.05
CA ASP A 416 -20.97 -5.32 12.60
C ASP A 416 -20.10 -5.78 13.78
N VAL A 417 -19.55 -4.81 14.52
CA VAL A 417 -18.64 -5.08 15.65
C VAL A 417 -19.36 -5.82 16.78
N ASP A 418 -20.64 -5.54 17.00
CA ASP A 418 -21.44 -6.18 18.05
C ASP A 418 -21.76 -7.63 17.68
N GLU A 419 -22.13 -7.93 16.42
CA GLU A 419 -22.29 -9.32 15.98
C GLU A 419 -20.96 -10.08 16.00
N PHE A 420 -19.86 -9.43 15.64
CA PHE A 420 -18.53 -10.03 15.74
C PHE A 420 -18.17 -10.40 17.19
N ILE A 421 -18.43 -9.52 18.16
CA ILE A 421 -18.18 -9.81 19.57
C ILE A 421 -19.12 -10.92 20.08
N ALA A 422 -20.38 -10.91 19.64
CA ALA A 422 -21.34 -11.94 19.99
C ALA A 422 -20.90 -13.33 19.51
N SER A 423 -20.27 -13.43 18.33
CA SER A 423 -19.79 -14.70 17.77
C SER A 423 -18.61 -15.34 18.53
N TRP A 424 -18.04 -14.67 19.53
CA TRP A 424 -16.98 -15.25 20.38
C TRP A 424 -17.49 -16.21 21.45
N LYS A 425 -18.80 -16.12 21.76
CA LYS A 425 -19.45 -16.81 22.89
C LYS A 425 -20.02 -18.18 22.50
N GLU A 426 -20.16 -18.41 21.20
CA GLU A 426 -20.36 -19.72 20.57
C GLU A 426 -19.00 -20.39 20.38
#